data_AF-A0A926BAJ0-F1
#
_entry.id   AF-A0A926BAJ0-F1
#
_cell.length_a   1.000
_cell.length_b   1.000
_cell.length_c   1.000
_cell.angle_alpha   90.00
_cell.angle_beta   90.00
_cell.angle_gamma   90.00
#
_symmetry.space_group_name_H-M   'P 1'
#
loop_
_entity.id
_entity.type
_entity.pdbx_description
1 polymer ?
#
loop_
_entity_poly.entity_id
_entity_poly.type
_entity_poly.pdbx_seq_one_letter_code
_entity_poly.pdbx_strand_id
1 'polypeptide(L)'
;MPRRPLLEPRNYRLDDLLRRPLLPEIAWGSGGGDVSVAGASGWGFDGAATFRGAVIATPLSLSLWVEGSPVFPDEGVYRPSHVTVNARETETGLQISEDKFVSENDVLVSVLSLRNPGEWSVETNIRVQWGIQRGEHTDADGNPFFASRFAPNMQDRRFTLASGGRTRLVFTLALATDDRYAQSPGDTARRRAEAYAHDLSATVSHADAFQAWADKHLPRFDCP
;
A
#
# COMPACT_ATOMS: atom_id res chain seq x y z
N MET A 1 -25.49 -5.33 -36.58
CA MET A 1 -24.67 -5.56 -35.38
C MET A 1 -25.36 -4.86 -34.21
N PRO A 2 -25.67 -5.54 -33.10
CA PRO A 2 -26.19 -4.85 -31.92
C PRO A 2 -25.08 -3.95 -31.40
N ARG A 3 -25.35 -2.64 -31.30
CA ARG A 3 -24.48 -1.71 -30.57
C ARG A 3 -24.36 -2.26 -29.16
N ARG A 4 -23.14 -2.53 -28.68
CA ARG A 4 -22.90 -2.77 -27.25
C ARG A 4 -23.63 -1.64 -26.51
N PRO A 5 -24.45 -1.94 -25.49
CA PRO A 5 -25.04 -0.88 -24.69
C PRO A 5 -23.89 0.01 -24.24
N LEU A 6 -24.01 1.31 -24.54
CA LEU A 6 -23.16 2.33 -23.93
C LEU A 6 -23.30 2.11 -22.43
N LEU A 7 -22.26 1.52 -21.84
CA LEU A 7 -22.07 1.36 -20.41
C LEU A 7 -22.56 2.65 -19.73
N GLU A 8 -23.54 2.52 -18.83
CA GLU A 8 -24.11 3.69 -18.15
C GLU A 8 -22.98 4.48 -17.50
N PRO A 9 -22.73 5.72 -17.96
CA PRO A 9 -21.55 6.45 -17.52
C PRO A 9 -21.49 6.68 -16.01
N ARG A 10 -22.65 6.64 -15.34
CA ARG A 10 -22.84 6.82 -13.90
C ARG A 10 -22.23 5.73 -13.03
N ASN A 11 -21.82 4.59 -13.59
CA ASN A 11 -21.35 3.43 -12.84
C ASN A 11 -19.84 3.15 -12.96
N TYR A 12 -19.05 4.08 -13.52
CA TYR A 12 -17.60 3.87 -13.67
C TYR A 12 -16.83 4.29 -12.42
N ARG A 13 -15.99 3.39 -11.92
CA ARG A 13 -14.97 3.74 -10.94
C ARG A 13 -13.82 4.46 -11.64
N LEU A 14 -13.32 5.54 -11.07
CA LEU A 14 -12.14 6.24 -11.60
C LEU A 14 -10.93 5.31 -11.68
N ASP A 15 -10.84 4.38 -10.74
CA ASP A 15 -9.81 3.35 -10.71
C ASP A 15 -9.80 2.48 -11.96
N ASP A 16 -10.97 2.20 -12.56
CA ASP A 16 -11.07 1.42 -13.78
C ASP A 16 -10.76 2.28 -15.02
N LEU A 17 -11.20 3.54 -15.02
CA LEU A 17 -10.98 4.47 -16.13
C LEU A 17 -9.51 4.86 -16.29
N LEU A 18 -8.79 5.01 -15.18
CA LEU A 18 -7.41 5.45 -15.12
C LEU A 18 -6.43 4.31 -14.86
N ARG A 19 -6.92 3.06 -14.90
CA ARG A 19 -6.11 1.86 -14.75
C ARG A 19 -5.06 1.80 -15.85
N ARG A 20 -3.81 1.55 -15.48
CA ARG A 20 -2.70 1.33 -16.42
C ARG A 20 -1.66 0.36 -15.86
N PRO A 21 -0.81 -0.24 -16.70
CA PRO A 21 0.38 -0.93 -16.24
C PRO A 21 1.22 -0.01 -15.35
N LEU A 22 1.79 -0.57 -14.28
CA LEU A 22 2.74 0.14 -13.45
C LEU A 22 4.09 0.17 -14.19
N LEU A 23 4.58 1.37 -14.50
CA LEU A 23 5.90 1.55 -15.10
C LEU A 23 6.85 2.18 -14.06
N PRO A 24 8.13 1.77 -13.99
CA PRO A 24 9.10 2.24 -13.01
C PRO A 24 9.29 3.77 -12.99
N GLU A 25 9.18 4.40 -14.14
CA GLU A 25 9.38 5.83 -14.36
C GLU A 25 8.15 6.71 -14.03
N ILE A 26 7.00 6.10 -13.76
CA ILE A 26 5.77 6.83 -13.48
C ILE A 26 5.65 7.08 -11.98
N ALA A 27 5.71 8.36 -11.61
CA ALA A 27 5.45 8.79 -10.24
C ALA A 27 4.10 8.27 -9.75
N TRP A 28 4.11 7.71 -8.55
CA TRP A 28 2.91 7.17 -7.93
C TRP A 28 2.00 8.31 -7.45
N GLY A 29 0.81 8.41 -8.03
CA GLY A 29 -0.15 9.46 -7.71
C GLY A 29 -0.97 9.28 -6.42
N SER A 30 -0.75 8.23 -5.63
CA SER A 30 -1.43 8.07 -4.33
C SER A 30 -0.68 8.91 -3.30
N GLY A 31 -1.30 10.01 -2.89
CA GLY A 31 -0.81 10.91 -1.86
C GLY A 31 -1.86 11.05 -0.75
N GLY A 32 -1.37 11.20 0.47
CA GLY A 32 -2.18 11.61 1.61
C GLY A 32 -2.37 13.13 1.63
N GLY A 33 -2.74 13.66 2.78
CA GLY A 33 -2.81 15.11 2.98
C GLY A 33 -1.45 15.80 2.91
N ASP A 34 -0.42 15.17 3.48
CA ASP A 34 0.95 15.68 3.60
C ASP A 34 2.03 14.69 3.07
N VAL A 35 1.65 13.44 2.78
CA VAL A 35 2.54 12.39 2.25
C VAL A 35 2.39 12.23 0.74
N SER A 36 3.51 12.11 0.03
CA SER A 36 3.54 11.58 -1.34
C SER A 36 4.65 10.52 -1.49
N VAL A 37 4.52 9.63 -2.46
CA VAL A 37 5.51 8.58 -2.74
C VAL A 37 5.94 8.65 -4.19
N ALA A 38 7.25 8.61 -4.43
CA ALA A 38 7.80 8.83 -5.77
C ALA A 38 7.81 7.56 -6.66
N GLY A 39 7.76 6.37 -6.07
CA GLY A 39 7.83 5.10 -6.81
C GLY A 39 7.17 3.94 -6.07
N ALA A 40 6.77 2.92 -6.83
CA ALA A 40 6.09 1.73 -6.33
C ALA A 40 6.85 0.42 -6.63
N SER A 41 8.14 0.52 -6.92
CA SER A 41 9.03 -0.63 -7.11
C SER A 41 9.14 -1.47 -5.84
N GLY A 42 9.48 -2.75 -6.02
CA GLY A 42 9.70 -3.68 -4.92
C GLY A 42 8.45 -3.99 -4.10
N TRP A 43 8.66 -4.70 -2.98
CA TRP A 43 7.62 -4.94 -1.98
C TRP A 43 7.67 -3.86 -0.90
N GLY A 44 6.51 -3.42 -0.44
CA GLY A 44 6.35 -2.26 0.42
C GLY A 44 6.51 -0.96 -0.38
N PHE A 45 7.04 0.04 0.31
CA PHE A 45 7.38 1.36 -0.20
C PHE A 45 8.91 1.44 -0.38
N ASP A 46 9.44 0.61 -1.29
CA ASP A 46 10.87 0.46 -1.57
C ASP A 46 11.41 1.58 -2.48
N GLY A 47 11.16 2.82 -2.05
CA GLY A 47 11.49 4.06 -2.73
C GLY A 47 11.37 5.26 -1.77
N ALA A 48 11.56 6.48 -2.28
CA ALA A 48 11.42 7.66 -1.44
C ALA A 48 9.95 8.04 -1.23
N ALA A 49 9.61 8.38 0.01
CA ALA A 49 8.41 9.14 0.33
C ALA A 49 8.79 10.55 0.79
N THR A 50 7.91 11.51 0.53
CA THR A 50 8.06 12.89 0.99
C THR A 50 6.93 13.19 1.97
N PHE A 51 7.27 13.73 3.14
CA PHE A 51 6.32 14.23 4.11
C PHE A 51 6.68 15.67 4.46
N ARG A 52 5.82 16.64 4.13
CA ARG A 52 6.11 18.08 4.35
C ARG A 52 7.53 18.47 3.90
N GLY A 53 7.92 18.05 2.69
CA GLY A 53 9.25 18.30 2.13
C GLY A 53 10.39 17.44 2.70
N ALA A 54 10.20 16.75 3.82
CA ALA A 54 11.19 15.80 4.35
C ALA A 54 11.18 14.50 3.55
N VAL A 55 12.34 14.10 3.05
CA VAL A 55 12.51 12.85 2.30
C VAL A 55 12.78 11.70 3.28
N ILE A 56 11.89 10.72 3.27
CA ILE A 56 12.04 9.46 3.97
C ILE A 56 12.48 8.42 2.94
N ALA A 57 13.77 8.07 2.96
CA ALA A 57 14.30 7.01 2.11
C ALA A 57 13.73 5.66 2.55
N THR A 58 13.02 4.96 1.66
CA THR A 58 12.53 3.60 1.86
C THR A 58 11.74 3.47 3.17
N PRO A 59 10.60 4.18 3.33
CA PRO A 59 9.88 4.24 4.61
C PRO A 59 9.51 2.85 5.13
N LEU A 60 9.20 1.92 4.23
CA LEU A 60 8.95 0.51 4.50
C LEU A 60 9.44 -0.32 3.31
N SER A 61 10.37 -1.25 3.50
CA SER A 61 10.74 -2.24 2.49
C SER A 61 10.49 -3.63 3.02
N LEU A 62 9.95 -4.49 2.16
CA LEU A 62 9.72 -5.89 2.45
C LEU A 62 10.65 -6.73 1.57
N SER A 63 11.24 -7.77 2.14
CA SER A 63 11.95 -8.78 1.36
C SER A 63 11.30 -10.13 1.60
N LEU A 64 11.03 -10.85 0.52
CA LEU A 64 10.29 -12.09 0.54
C LEU A 64 11.19 -13.22 0.02
N TRP A 65 11.24 -14.32 0.77
CA TRP A 65 11.87 -15.56 0.33
C TRP A 65 10.88 -16.71 0.42
N VAL A 66 10.94 -17.60 -0.55
CA VAL A 66 10.12 -18.80 -0.67
C VAL A 66 11.07 -19.97 -0.88
N GLU A 67 11.04 -20.95 0.02
CA GLU A 67 11.99 -22.08 0.02
C GLU A 67 13.47 -21.63 -0.06
N GLY A 68 13.79 -20.48 0.56
CA GLY A 68 15.13 -19.89 0.56
C GLY A 68 15.47 -19.03 -0.67
N SER A 69 14.63 -19.02 -1.71
CA SER A 69 14.84 -18.20 -2.91
C SER A 69 14.15 -16.84 -2.79
N PRO A 70 14.84 -15.72 -3.10
CA PRO A 70 14.21 -14.40 -3.06
C PRO A 70 13.15 -14.26 -4.16
N VAL A 71 12.05 -13.61 -3.84
CA VAL A 71 10.96 -13.34 -4.80
C VAL A 71 10.77 -11.84 -4.95
N PHE A 72 10.76 -11.39 -6.20
CA PHE A 72 10.59 -9.99 -6.58
C PHE A 72 9.27 -9.80 -7.33
N PRO A 73 8.64 -8.62 -7.24
CA PRO A 73 7.50 -8.31 -8.10
C PRO A 73 7.87 -8.35 -9.58
N ASP A 74 7.01 -8.91 -10.42
CA ASP A 74 7.19 -9.04 -11.86
C ASP A 74 6.25 -8.11 -12.66
N GLU A 75 5.00 -8.00 -12.23
CA GLU A 75 3.97 -7.21 -12.87
C GLU A 75 3.30 -6.25 -11.88
N GLY A 76 2.84 -5.10 -12.38
CA GLY A 76 2.12 -4.13 -11.56
C GLY A 76 1.01 -3.42 -12.32
N VAL A 77 0.00 -3.01 -11.57
CA VAL A 77 -1.14 -2.23 -12.03
C VAL A 77 -1.26 -1.00 -11.17
N TYR A 78 -1.21 0.17 -11.79
CA TYR A 78 -1.54 1.43 -11.17
C TYR A 78 -3.04 1.68 -11.26
N ARG A 79 -3.60 2.12 -10.14
CA ARG A 79 -4.89 2.82 -10.06
C ARG A 79 -4.68 4.10 -9.23
N PRO A 80 -5.46 5.17 -9.46
CA PRO A 80 -5.45 6.36 -8.64
C PRO A 80 -5.47 6.10 -7.14
N SER A 81 -6.33 5.20 -6.65
CA SER A 81 -6.42 4.93 -5.21
C SER A 81 -5.29 4.05 -4.68
N HIS A 82 -4.77 3.10 -5.45
CA HIS A 82 -3.76 2.15 -4.98
C HIS A 82 -2.96 1.54 -6.13
N VAL A 83 -1.82 0.95 -5.81
CA VAL A 83 -1.04 0.13 -6.72
C VAL A 83 -1.13 -1.32 -6.29
N THR A 84 -1.32 -2.21 -7.25
CA THR A 84 -1.16 -3.65 -7.05
C THR A 84 0.14 -4.09 -7.73
N VAL A 85 1.01 -4.80 -7.02
CA VAL A 85 2.13 -5.53 -7.62
C VAL A 85 1.97 -7.02 -7.36
N ASN A 86 2.42 -7.84 -8.30
CA ASN A 86 2.26 -9.29 -8.25
C ASN A 86 3.62 -9.97 -8.42
N ALA A 87 3.67 -11.22 -7.99
CA ALA A 87 4.72 -12.16 -8.36
C ALA A 87 4.15 -13.58 -8.33
N ARG A 88 4.79 -14.46 -9.10
CA ARG A 88 4.61 -15.90 -8.97
C ARG A 88 5.96 -16.57 -8.80
N GLU A 89 6.12 -17.32 -7.72
CA GLU A 89 7.30 -18.15 -7.55
C GLU A 89 7.18 -19.38 -8.48
N THR A 90 8.23 -19.64 -9.25
CA THR A 90 8.22 -20.57 -10.38
C THR A 90 8.17 -22.04 -9.97
N GLU A 91 8.85 -22.43 -8.89
CA GLU A 91 8.99 -23.83 -8.50
C GLU A 91 7.78 -24.34 -7.71
N THR A 92 7.35 -23.55 -6.73
CA THR A 92 6.24 -23.84 -5.83
C THR A 92 4.89 -23.43 -6.42
N GLY A 93 4.89 -22.51 -7.39
CA GLY A 93 3.68 -21.91 -7.93
C GLY A 93 2.99 -20.93 -6.97
N LEU A 94 3.64 -20.53 -5.88
CA LEU A 94 3.12 -19.58 -4.90
C LEU A 94 2.72 -18.26 -5.59
N GLN A 95 1.49 -17.83 -5.37
CA GLN A 95 0.97 -16.56 -5.87
C GLN A 95 1.10 -15.50 -4.79
N ILE A 96 1.74 -14.39 -5.13
CA ILE A 96 1.99 -13.28 -4.22
C ILE A 96 1.41 -12.02 -4.86
N SER A 97 0.66 -11.25 -4.09
CA SER A 97 0.21 -9.92 -4.51
C SER A 97 0.33 -8.95 -3.36
N GLU A 98 0.70 -7.71 -3.65
CA GLU A 98 0.69 -6.61 -2.70
C GLU A 98 -0.19 -5.50 -3.25
N ASP A 99 -1.16 -5.07 -2.46
CA ASP A 99 -1.82 -3.78 -2.66
C ASP A 99 -1.21 -2.75 -1.72
N LYS A 100 -0.81 -1.61 -2.24
CA LYS A 100 -0.25 -0.51 -1.45
C LYS A 100 -0.89 0.82 -1.81
N PHE A 101 -1.07 1.68 -0.81
CA PHE A 101 -1.70 2.99 -0.93
C PHE A 101 -1.26 3.94 0.19
N VAL A 102 -1.46 5.23 -0.04
CA VAL A 102 -1.34 6.27 0.97
C VAL A 102 -2.74 6.78 1.28
N SER A 103 -3.18 6.66 2.53
CA SER A 103 -4.48 7.16 2.96
C SER A 103 -4.50 8.69 3.08
N GLU A 104 -5.70 9.29 3.06
CA GLU A 104 -5.90 10.73 3.34
C GLU A 104 -5.31 11.19 4.68
N ASN A 105 -5.16 10.25 5.63
CA ASN A 105 -4.65 10.48 6.97
C ASN A 105 -3.15 10.20 7.10
N ASP A 106 -2.41 10.26 5.99
CA ASP A 106 -0.95 10.15 5.96
C ASP A 106 -0.44 8.80 6.50
N VAL A 107 -1.19 7.74 6.21
CA VAL A 107 -0.80 6.36 6.50
C VAL A 107 -0.41 5.65 5.22
N LEU A 108 0.83 5.19 5.14
CA LEU A 108 1.31 4.27 4.13
C LEU A 108 0.87 2.87 4.54
N VAL A 109 0.12 2.19 3.67
CA VAL A 109 -0.43 0.85 3.92
C VAL A 109 0.05 -0.09 2.83
N SER A 110 0.59 -1.24 3.22
CA SER A 110 0.92 -2.37 2.34
C SER A 110 0.17 -3.61 2.82
N VAL A 111 -0.60 -4.22 1.92
CA VAL A 111 -1.39 -5.43 2.15
C VAL A 111 -0.81 -6.55 1.29
N LEU A 112 0.02 -7.39 1.90
CA LEU A 112 0.62 -8.55 1.25
C LEU A 112 -0.32 -9.76 1.35
N SER A 113 -0.74 -10.29 0.21
CA SER A 113 -1.53 -11.51 0.08
C SER A 113 -0.68 -12.64 -0.49
N LEU A 114 -0.74 -13.80 0.15
CA LEU A 114 -0.07 -15.02 -0.28
C LEU A 114 -1.09 -16.13 -0.47
N ARG A 115 -1.00 -16.84 -1.58
CA ARG A 115 -1.85 -18.00 -1.88
C ARG A 115 -0.99 -19.14 -2.38
N ASN A 116 -1.10 -20.30 -1.75
CA ASN A 116 -0.48 -21.54 -2.19
C ASN A 116 -1.51 -22.40 -2.93
N PRO A 117 -1.55 -22.39 -4.27
CA PRO A 117 -2.43 -23.27 -5.04
C PRO A 117 -1.85 -24.69 -5.19
N GLY A 118 -0.61 -24.92 -4.78
CA GLY A 118 0.09 -26.20 -4.96
C GLY A 118 -0.38 -27.30 -4.02
N GLU A 119 0.10 -28.50 -4.26
CA GLU A 119 -0.24 -29.73 -3.51
C GLU A 119 0.54 -29.88 -2.20
N TRP A 120 1.62 -29.12 -2.05
CA TRP A 120 2.54 -29.21 -0.92
C TRP A 120 2.55 -27.92 -0.11
N SER A 121 2.91 -28.01 1.17
CA SER A 121 3.16 -26.83 1.99
C SER A 121 4.42 -26.11 1.54
N VAL A 122 4.41 -24.78 1.62
CA VAL A 122 5.52 -23.92 1.20
C VAL A 122 6.01 -23.10 2.39
N GLU A 123 7.31 -23.09 2.62
CA GLU A 123 7.95 -22.20 3.57
C GLU A 123 8.11 -20.81 2.98
N THR A 124 7.70 -19.81 3.75
CA THR A 124 7.81 -18.40 3.38
C THR A 124 8.49 -17.62 4.51
N ASN A 125 9.43 -16.74 4.14
CA ASN A 125 10.09 -15.81 5.03
C ASN A 125 9.88 -14.38 4.53
N ILE A 126 9.44 -13.49 5.42
CA ILE A 126 9.26 -12.07 5.15
C ILE A 126 10.12 -11.27 6.11
N ARG A 127 11.04 -10.48 5.58
CA ARG A 127 11.82 -9.49 6.33
C ARG A 127 11.24 -8.11 6.14
N VAL A 128 11.15 -7.35 7.23
CA VAL A 128 10.65 -5.98 7.25
C VAL A 128 11.77 -5.02 7.60
N GLN A 129 12.07 -4.09 6.71
CA GLN A 129 13.00 -2.99 6.94
C GLN A 129 12.26 -1.66 6.98
N TRP A 130 12.60 -0.82 7.95
CA TRP A 130 12.01 0.50 8.12
C TRP A 130 13.06 1.57 7.89
N GLY A 131 12.81 2.50 6.96
CA GLY A 131 13.66 3.66 6.72
C GLY A 131 13.51 4.77 7.76
N ILE A 132 12.50 4.67 8.62
CA ILE A 132 12.24 5.64 9.68
C ILE A 132 12.01 4.92 11.03
N GLN A 133 12.59 5.49 12.09
CA GLN A 133 12.37 5.00 13.46
C GLN A 133 11.00 5.40 13.99
N ARG A 134 10.48 4.67 14.97
CA ARG A 134 9.30 5.11 15.71
C ARG A 134 9.67 6.28 16.63
N GLY A 135 8.80 7.28 16.72
CA GLY A 135 8.98 8.41 17.64
C GLY A 135 8.86 9.75 16.94
N GLU A 136 9.40 10.77 17.58
CA GLU A 136 9.44 12.15 17.11
C GLU A 136 10.60 12.33 16.10
N HIS A 137 10.33 13.13 15.07
CA HIS A 137 11.23 13.51 13.99
C HIS A 137 10.96 14.97 13.63
N THR A 138 11.74 15.51 12.70
CA THR A 138 11.62 16.89 12.25
C THR A 138 11.50 16.95 10.73
N ASP A 139 10.56 17.74 10.22
CA ASP A 139 10.39 17.96 8.79
C ASP A 139 11.47 18.88 8.20
N ALA A 140 11.38 19.20 6.90
CA ALA A 140 12.36 20.04 6.22
C ALA A 140 12.41 21.49 6.76
N ASP A 141 11.32 21.97 7.36
CA ASP A 141 11.18 23.32 7.89
C ASP A 141 11.48 23.39 9.40
N GLY A 142 11.81 22.27 10.04
CA GLY A 142 12.12 22.24 11.47
C GLY A 142 10.92 21.91 12.37
N ASN A 143 9.75 21.57 11.81
CA ASN A 143 8.56 21.26 12.62
C ASN A 143 8.55 19.79 13.06
N PRO A 144 8.10 19.50 14.29
CA PRO A 144 8.04 18.13 14.77
C PRO A 144 6.95 17.32 14.06
N PHE A 145 7.23 16.05 13.81
CA PHE A 145 6.24 15.06 13.42
C PHE A 145 6.54 13.71 14.05
N PHE A 146 5.53 12.86 14.15
CA PHE A 146 5.61 11.56 14.77
C PHE A 146 5.42 10.46 13.75
N ALA A 147 6.30 9.47 13.78
CA ALA A 147 6.21 8.25 13.00
C ALA A 147 5.79 7.08 13.90
N SER A 148 4.73 6.38 13.50
CA SER A 148 4.32 5.12 14.13
C SER A 148 4.21 4.01 13.10
N ARG A 149 4.92 2.92 13.36
CA ARG A 149 4.98 1.74 12.49
C ARG A 149 4.24 0.59 13.15
N PHE A 150 3.51 -0.17 12.34
CA PHE A 150 2.90 -1.43 12.75
C PHE A 150 3.23 -2.52 11.73
N ALA A 151 3.66 -3.67 12.24
CA ALA A 151 3.74 -4.94 11.52
C ALA A 151 3.25 -6.05 12.45
N PRO A 152 2.63 -7.12 11.92
CA PRO A 152 2.18 -8.26 12.71
C PRO A 152 3.38 -8.96 13.38
N ASN A 153 3.65 -8.62 14.64
CA ASN A 153 4.60 -9.20 15.59
C ASN A 153 6.05 -9.44 15.14
N MET A 154 6.55 -8.89 14.02
CA MET A 154 7.86 -9.30 13.49
C MET A 154 8.69 -8.19 12.82
N GLN A 155 10.02 -8.24 13.05
CA GLN A 155 11.04 -7.75 12.10
C GLN A 155 11.32 -8.80 11.01
N ASP A 156 11.17 -10.10 11.34
CA ASP A 156 11.34 -11.24 10.41
C ASP A 156 10.29 -12.33 10.71
N ARG A 157 9.51 -12.74 9.70
CA ARG A 157 8.45 -13.73 9.81
C ARG A 157 8.70 -14.94 8.93
N ARG A 158 9.08 -16.06 9.56
CA ARG A 158 9.09 -17.39 8.94
C ARG A 158 7.84 -18.16 9.29
N PHE A 159 7.19 -18.74 8.30
CA PHE A 159 6.01 -19.59 8.49
C PHE A 159 5.79 -20.51 7.30
N THR A 160 5.00 -21.55 7.52
CA THR A 160 4.62 -22.51 6.49
C THR A 160 3.20 -22.24 6.04
N LEU A 161 2.99 -22.10 4.73
CA LEU A 161 1.67 -21.97 4.12
C LEU A 161 1.25 -23.33 3.56
N ALA A 162 0.25 -23.95 4.17
CA ALA A 162 -0.28 -25.25 3.74
C ALA A 162 -0.80 -25.23 2.29
N SER A 163 -0.92 -26.41 1.69
CA SER A 163 -1.59 -26.59 0.40
C SER A 163 -3.01 -25.99 0.42
N GLY A 164 -3.38 -25.25 -0.62
CA GLY A 164 -4.63 -24.50 -0.70
C GLY A 164 -4.71 -23.28 0.25
N GLY A 165 -3.69 -23.08 1.08
CA GLY A 165 -3.64 -22.05 2.10
C GLY A 165 -3.59 -20.64 1.54
N ARG A 166 -4.13 -19.71 2.33
CA ARG A 166 -4.10 -18.26 2.05
C ARG A 166 -3.76 -17.51 3.31
N THR A 167 -2.96 -16.46 3.17
CA THR A 167 -2.71 -15.53 4.27
C THR A 167 -2.64 -14.09 3.75
N ARG A 168 -2.96 -13.15 4.63
CA ARG A 168 -2.84 -11.71 4.37
C ARG A 168 -2.13 -11.06 5.53
N LEU A 169 -1.23 -10.15 5.22
CA LEU A 169 -0.42 -9.40 6.18
C LEU A 169 -0.53 -7.92 5.86
N VAL A 170 -0.76 -7.10 6.87
CA VAL A 170 -0.89 -5.66 6.71
C VAL A 170 0.25 -4.97 7.45
N PHE A 171 0.96 -4.09 6.73
CA PHE A 171 2.06 -3.29 7.23
C PHE A 171 1.66 -1.83 7.11
N THR A 172 1.85 -1.06 8.18
CA THR A 172 1.45 0.35 8.19
C THR A 172 2.53 1.25 8.76
N LEU A 173 2.68 2.43 8.16
CA LEU A 173 3.44 3.55 8.69
C LEU A 173 2.54 4.78 8.68
N ALA A 174 2.22 5.30 9.85
CA ALA A 174 1.48 6.55 10.00
C ALA A 174 2.43 7.68 10.37
N LEU A 175 2.23 8.82 9.71
CA LEU A 175 2.89 10.09 10.00
C LEU A 175 1.84 11.08 10.53
N ALA A 176 2.16 11.81 11.60
CA ALA A 176 1.25 12.79 12.18
C ALA A 176 2.00 14.00 12.74
N THR A 177 1.35 15.16 12.73
CA THR A 177 1.83 16.40 13.33
C THR A 177 0.91 16.88 14.45
N ASP A 178 1.41 17.78 15.29
CA ASP A 178 0.67 18.44 16.37
C ASP A 178 -0.52 19.26 15.85
N ASP A 179 -0.36 19.91 14.70
CA ASP A 179 -1.28 21.00 14.31
C ASP A 179 -2.70 20.54 13.96
N ARG A 180 -2.89 19.26 13.60
CA ARG A 180 -4.20 18.74 13.14
C ARG A 180 -5.06 18.17 14.27
N TYR A 181 -4.52 17.88 15.46
CA TYR A 181 -5.26 17.19 16.52
C TYR A 181 -4.88 17.70 17.92
N ALA A 182 -5.88 18.05 18.73
CA ALA A 182 -5.74 18.43 20.15
C ALA A 182 -5.27 17.28 21.09
N GLN A 183 -4.66 16.24 20.54
CA GLN A 183 -4.16 15.05 21.22
C GLN A 183 -2.69 14.82 20.84
N SER A 184 -1.91 14.19 21.73
CA SER A 184 -0.51 13.82 21.47
C SER A 184 -0.33 13.22 20.06
N PRO A 185 0.55 13.76 19.20
CA PRO A 185 0.69 13.28 17.82
C PRO A 185 1.21 11.85 17.77
N GLY A 186 2.00 11.43 18.76
CA GLY A 186 2.43 10.05 18.91
C GLY A 186 1.24 9.09 19.06
N ASP A 187 0.23 9.46 19.83
CA ASP A 187 -1.01 8.68 19.94
C ASP A 187 -1.84 8.74 18.67
N THR A 188 -1.90 9.90 18.00
CA THR A 188 -2.60 10.03 16.71
C THR A 188 -1.98 9.14 15.64
N ALA A 189 -0.66 9.20 15.44
CA ALA A 189 0.05 8.33 14.50
C ALA A 189 -0.17 6.85 14.86
N ARG A 190 -0.06 6.49 16.14
CA ARG A 190 -0.29 5.12 16.60
C ARG A 190 -1.69 4.62 16.28
N ARG A 191 -2.74 5.37 16.65
CA ARG A 191 -4.13 4.97 16.38
C ARG A 191 -4.40 4.83 14.88
N ARG A 192 -3.87 5.74 14.06
CA ARG A 192 -4.00 5.67 12.59
C ARG A 192 -3.33 4.41 12.03
N ALA A 193 -2.11 4.11 12.46
CA ALA A 193 -1.40 2.89 12.06
C ALA A 193 -2.16 1.63 12.49
N GLU A 194 -2.65 1.58 13.73
CA GLU A 194 -3.42 0.47 14.31
C GLU A 194 -4.78 0.26 13.64
N ALA A 195 -5.45 1.34 13.21
CA ALA A 195 -6.75 1.25 12.54
C ALA A 195 -6.67 0.44 11.23
N TYR A 196 -5.60 0.62 10.47
CA TYR A 196 -5.36 -0.14 9.23
C TYR A 196 -4.70 -1.50 9.48
N ALA A 197 -3.87 -1.62 10.52
CA ALA A 197 -3.10 -2.82 10.82
C ALA A 197 -3.91 -4.13 10.92
N HIS A 198 -5.18 -4.01 11.31
CA HIS A 198 -6.07 -5.15 11.50
C HIS A 198 -7.12 -5.28 10.38
N ASP A 199 -7.16 -4.35 9.43
CA ASP A 199 -8.13 -4.33 8.35
C ASP A 199 -7.59 -5.08 7.11
N LEU A 200 -7.94 -6.36 6.97
CA LEU A 200 -7.60 -7.16 5.79
C LEU A 200 -8.34 -6.73 4.51
N SER A 201 -9.30 -5.82 4.63
CA SER A 201 -10.04 -5.16 3.55
C SER A 201 -9.60 -3.72 3.32
N ALA A 202 -8.52 -3.26 3.96
CA ALA A 202 -8.05 -1.88 3.91
C ALA A 202 -7.98 -1.29 2.50
N THR A 203 -7.49 -2.05 1.51
CA THR A 203 -7.44 -1.62 0.11
C THR A 203 -8.82 -1.33 -0.48
N VAL A 204 -9.80 -2.20 -0.22
CA VAL A 204 -11.18 -2.04 -0.73
C VAL A 204 -11.83 -0.83 -0.07
N SER A 205 -11.74 -0.74 1.27
CA SER A 205 -12.24 0.39 2.05
C SER A 205 -11.64 1.71 1.57
N HIS A 206 -10.33 1.73 1.27
CA HIS A 206 -9.64 2.90 0.75
C HIS A 206 -10.10 3.26 -0.66
N ALA A 207 -10.19 2.29 -1.58
CA ALA A 207 -10.66 2.52 -2.93
C ALA A 207 -12.11 3.05 -2.98
N ASP A 208 -12.96 2.58 -2.07
CA ASP A 208 -14.34 3.08 -1.94
C ASP A 208 -14.38 4.51 -1.37
N ALA A 209 -13.55 4.81 -0.37
CA ALA A 209 -13.42 6.18 0.17
C ALA A 209 -12.89 7.16 -0.88
N PHE A 210 -11.89 6.75 -1.68
CA PHE A 210 -11.37 7.55 -2.79
C PHE A 210 -12.45 7.82 -3.84
N GLN A 211 -13.22 6.80 -4.24
CA GLN A 211 -14.32 6.98 -5.19
C GLN A 211 -15.38 7.95 -4.64
N ALA A 212 -15.77 7.80 -3.37
CA ALA A 212 -16.73 8.70 -2.74
C ALA A 212 -16.23 10.15 -2.66
N TRP A 213 -14.92 10.35 -2.42
CA TRP A 213 -14.31 11.67 -2.51
C TRP A 213 -14.40 12.23 -3.92
N ALA A 214 -14.07 11.43 -4.93
CA ALA A 214 -14.10 11.86 -6.33
C ALA A 214 -15.51 12.24 -6.78
N ASP A 215 -16.52 11.42 -6.45
CA ASP A 215 -17.92 11.68 -6.78
C ASP A 215 -18.41 13.00 -6.18
N LYS A 216 -17.87 13.39 -5.01
CA LYS A 216 -18.22 14.63 -4.32
C LYS A 216 -17.51 15.86 -4.89
N HIS A 217 -16.28 15.73 -5.37
CA HIS A 217 -15.41 16.90 -5.65
C HIS A 217 -15.04 17.08 -7.12
N LEU A 218 -15.10 16.04 -7.95
CA LEU A 218 -14.69 16.14 -9.35
C LEU A 218 -15.91 16.46 -10.24
N PRO A 219 -15.88 17.58 -10.97
CA PRO A 219 -16.90 17.83 -11.99
C PRO A 219 -16.79 16.78 -13.08
N ARG A 220 -17.94 16.30 -13.54
CA ARG A 220 -18.05 15.29 -14.58
C ARG A 220 -18.35 15.95 -15.93
N PHE A 221 -17.54 15.62 -16.93
CA PHE A 221 -17.72 16.07 -18.31
C PHE A 221 -17.88 14.84 -19.21
N ASP A 222 -19.09 14.64 -19.75
CA ASP A 222 -19.36 13.59 -20.74
C ASP A 222 -19.49 14.25 -22.12
N CYS A 223 -18.57 13.93 -23.04
CA CYS A 223 -18.55 14.45 -24.42
C CYS A 223 -18.84 13.32 -25.44
N PRO A 224 -19.62 13.57 -26.51
CA PRO A 224 -19.95 12.57 -27.54
C PRO A 224 -18.77 12.07 -28.39
#